data_AF-A0A9N9JCQ7-F1
#
_entry.id   AF-A0A9N9JCQ7-F1
#
_cell.length_a   1.000
_cell.length_b   1.000
_cell.length_c   1.000
_cell.angle_alpha   90.00
_cell.angle_beta   90.00
_cell.angle_gamma   90.00
#
_symmetry.space_group_name_H-M   'P 1'
#
loop_
_entity.id
_entity.type
_entity.pdbx_description
1 polymer ?
#
loop_
_entity_poly.entity_id
_entity_poly.type
_entity_poly.pdbx_seq_one_letter_code
_entity_poly.pdbx_strand_id
1 'polypeptide(L)'
;CPLKVSLVGTAQELPNEIKNTENAIIETIVSDYTSHNYNFNVKVVFPFMNSRFAQLKNIIQPKESFIFIIGQMEIIDNNLYINTKNISCINTNSNKKDSNFYNQQASVSVKSHSKLLSIHKSIAETSGESSQKTLKLLIPNESVDEILSDSYWQTLAH
;
A
#
# COMPACT_ATOMS: atom_id res chain seq x y z
N CYS A 1 8.23 19.75 2.72
CA CYS A 1 8.10 19.94 4.18
C CYS A 1 7.02 18.97 4.67
N PRO A 2 7.31 18.01 5.58
CA PRO A 2 6.30 17.06 6.05
C PRO A 2 5.25 17.76 6.92
N LEU A 3 3.98 17.44 6.68
CA LEU A 3 2.84 18.03 7.39
C LEU A 3 2.40 17.13 8.55
N LYS A 4 2.19 17.69 9.74
CA LYS A 4 1.55 16.92 10.83
C LYS A 4 0.06 16.83 10.53
N VAL A 5 -0.48 15.61 10.52
CA VAL A 5 -1.88 15.37 10.16
C VAL A 5 -2.59 14.49 11.18
N SER A 6 -3.90 14.70 11.26
CA SER A 6 -4.86 13.79 11.87
C SER A 6 -5.91 13.47 10.81
N LEU A 7 -5.92 12.24 10.30
CA LEU A 7 -6.88 11.76 9.31
C LEU A 7 -7.96 10.95 10.03
N VAL A 8 -9.21 11.24 9.73
CA VAL A 8 -10.37 10.47 10.19
C VAL A 8 -11.22 10.13 8.98
N GLY A 9 -11.58 8.86 8.84
CA GLY A 9 -12.41 8.43 7.73
C GLY A 9 -12.81 6.98 7.80
N THR A 10 -13.64 6.57 6.85
CA THR A 10 -14.14 5.21 6.77
C THR A 10 -13.24 4.38 5.86
N ALA A 11 -12.78 3.22 6.33
CA ALA A 11 -12.03 2.27 5.51
C ALA A 11 -12.95 1.76 4.40
N GLN A 12 -12.56 1.81 3.14
CA GLN A 12 -13.40 1.33 2.03
C GLN A 12 -13.08 -0.09 1.60
N GLU A 13 -11.83 -0.50 1.79
CA GLU A 13 -11.31 -1.79 1.35
C GLU A 13 -10.43 -2.42 2.43
N LEU A 14 -10.16 -3.72 2.28
CA LEU A 14 -9.27 -4.43 3.20
C LEU A 14 -7.86 -3.86 3.04
N PRO A 15 -7.15 -3.56 4.14
CA PRO A 15 -5.78 -3.07 4.07
C PRO A 15 -4.86 -4.04 3.31
N ASN A 16 -4.13 -3.51 2.32
CA ASN A 16 -3.10 -4.26 1.63
C ASN A 16 -1.76 -4.09 2.35
N GLU A 17 -1.11 -5.20 2.68
CA GLU A 17 0.22 -5.20 3.29
C GLU A 17 1.29 -5.14 2.20
N ILE A 18 2.06 -4.05 2.19
CA ILE A 18 3.23 -3.90 1.33
C ILE A 18 4.47 -4.30 2.14
N LYS A 19 5.13 -5.38 1.72
CA LYS A 19 6.34 -5.86 2.38
C LYS A 19 7.49 -4.88 2.16
N ASN A 20 8.13 -4.47 3.25
CA ASN A 20 9.38 -3.70 3.24
C ASN A 20 10.30 -4.28 4.33
N THR A 21 11.61 -4.22 4.12
CA THR A 21 12.60 -4.89 4.97
C THR A 21 12.70 -4.33 6.39
N GLU A 22 12.36 -3.05 6.57
CA GLU A 22 12.52 -2.34 7.86
C GLU A 22 11.19 -1.83 8.43
N ASN A 23 10.17 -1.69 7.58
CA ASN A 23 8.91 -1.05 7.93
C ASN A 23 7.74 -1.94 7.50
N ALA A 24 6.65 -1.89 8.27
CA ALA A 24 5.38 -2.45 7.88
C ALA A 24 4.52 -1.34 7.25
N ILE A 25 3.94 -1.61 6.08
CA ILE A 25 3.22 -0.61 5.30
C ILE A 25 1.83 -1.16 4.99
N ILE A 26 0.81 -0.39 5.38
CA ILE A 26 -0.58 -0.65 5.02
C ILE A 26 -0.96 0.36 3.96
N GLU A 27 -1.39 -0.13 2.81
CA GLU A 27 -2.12 0.65 1.83
C GLU A 27 -3.62 0.45 2.08
N THR A 28 -4.35 1.56 2.19
CA THR A 28 -5.79 1.52 2.45
C THR A 28 -6.48 2.71 1.80
N ILE A 29 -7.72 2.50 1.36
CA ILE A 29 -8.59 3.56 0.85
C ILE A 29 -9.44 4.07 1.99
N VAL A 30 -9.34 5.36 2.29
CA VAL A 30 -10.07 6.04 3.35
C VAL A 30 -10.99 7.08 2.72
N SER A 31 -12.29 7.00 2.99
CA SER A 31 -13.22 8.07 2.60
C SER A 31 -13.33 9.13 3.66
N ASP A 32 -13.59 10.38 3.25
CA ASP A 32 -13.91 11.44 4.21
C ASP A 32 -15.14 11.07 5.04
N TYR A 33 -15.05 11.27 6.36
CA TYR A 33 -16.13 10.88 7.27
C TYR A 33 -17.40 11.72 7.10
N THR A 34 -17.29 12.92 6.51
CA THR A 34 -18.40 13.88 6.40
C THR A 34 -19.36 13.54 5.26
N SER A 35 -18.82 13.24 4.09
CA SER A 35 -19.62 13.17 2.87
C SER A 35 -19.42 11.90 2.07
N HIS A 36 -18.36 11.13 2.37
CA HIS A 36 -17.94 9.96 1.59
C HIS A 36 -17.75 10.25 0.10
N ASN A 37 -17.60 11.53 -0.29
CA ASN A 37 -17.46 11.96 -1.67
C ASN A 37 -16.00 11.90 -2.14
N TYR A 38 -15.05 11.82 -1.21
CA TYR A 38 -13.64 11.76 -1.53
C TYR A 38 -13.00 10.51 -0.94
N ASN A 39 -12.29 9.78 -1.79
CA ASN A 39 -11.49 8.63 -1.42
C ASN A 39 -10.01 8.98 -1.50
N PHE A 40 -9.29 8.74 -0.41
CA PHE A 40 -7.85 8.93 -0.33
C PHE A 40 -7.20 7.54 -0.32
N ASN A 41 -6.33 7.25 -1.30
CA ASN A 41 -5.42 6.12 -1.18
C ASN A 41 -4.26 6.54 -0.26
N VAL A 42 -4.17 5.91 0.90
CA VAL A 42 -3.21 6.25 1.96
C VAL A 42 -2.27 5.09 2.21
N LYS A 43 -0.97 5.36 2.13
CA LYS A 43 0.10 4.43 2.53
C LYS A 43 0.58 4.78 3.94
N VAL A 44 0.09 4.02 4.90
CA VAL A 44 0.35 4.16 6.33
C VAL A 44 1.59 3.36 6.70
N VAL A 45 2.63 4.03 7.20
CA VAL A 45 3.95 3.45 7.45
C VAL A 45 4.19 3.30 8.95
N PHE A 46 4.58 2.09 9.37
CA PHE A 46 4.95 1.73 10.73
C PHE A 46 6.34 1.09 10.78
N PRO A 47 7.10 1.24 11.87
CA PRO A 47 8.27 0.39 12.12
C PRO A 47 7.84 -1.09 12.21
N PHE A 48 8.56 -2.00 11.57
CA PHE A 48 8.20 -3.43 11.50
C PHE A 48 8.04 -4.11 12.87
N MET A 49 8.78 -3.63 13.87
CA MET A 49 8.72 -4.14 15.25
C MET A 49 7.42 -3.78 15.99
N ASN A 50 6.50 -3.02 15.39
CA ASN A 50 5.26 -2.60 16.02
C ASN A 50 4.13 -3.62 15.75
N SER A 51 3.82 -4.44 16.75
CA SER A 51 2.77 -5.47 16.70
C SER A 51 1.36 -4.93 16.39
N ARG A 52 1.13 -3.62 16.55
CA ARG A 52 -0.14 -2.96 16.20
C ARG A 52 -0.49 -3.11 14.72
N PHE A 53 0.51 -3.17 13.84
CA PHE A 53 0.29 -3.38 12.41
C PHE A 53 -0.43 -4.70 12.12
N ALA A 54 0.07 -5.80 12.71
CA ALA A 54 -0.46 -7.13 12.48
C ALA A 54 -1.90 -7.27 12.99
N GLN A 55 -2.25 -6.52 14.04
CA GLN A 55 -3.61 -6.49 14.58
C GLN A 55 -4.53 -5.64 13.71
N LEU A 56 -4.07 -4.46 13.25
CA LEU A 56 -4.89 -3.52 12.51
C LEU A 56 -5.49 -4.13 11.24
N LYS A 57 -4.69 -4.87 10.45
CA LYS A 57 -5.18 -5.53 9.23
C LYS A 57 -6.31 -6.53 9.48
N ASN A 58 -6.36 -7.12 10.67
CA ASN A 58 -7.39 -8.10 11.04
C ASN A 58 -8.63 -7.46 11.66
N ILE A 59 -8.53 -6.22 12.14
CA ILE A 59 -9.63 -5.48 12.79
C ILE A 59 -10.41 -4.65 11.76
N ILE A 60 -9.67 -4.01 10.86
CA ILE A 60 -9.95 -3.77 9.44
C ILE A 60 -11.27 -4.28 8.82
N GLN A 61 -12.46 -3.74 9.10
CA GLN A 61 -13.68 -4.10 8.36
C GLN A 61 -14.06 -3.04 7.32
N PRO A 62 -13.98 -3.34 6.02
CA PRO A 62 -14.37 -2.41 4.95
C PRO A 62 -15.78 -1.88 5.14
N LYS A 63 -15.97 -0.58 4.90
CA LYS A 63 -17.22 0.20 5.00
C LYS A 63 -17.85 0.29 6.40
N GLU A 64 -17.30 -0.45 7.36
CA GLU A 64 -17.83 -0.58 8.71
C GLU A 64 -16.82 -0.12 9.77
N SER A 65 -15.65 0.34 9.35
CA SER A 65 -14.56 0.75 10.24
C SER A 65 -14.19 2.20 10.07
N PHE A 66 -14.25 2.97 11.15
CA PHE A 66 -13.63 4.28 11.24
C PHE A 66 -12.16 4.15 11.60
N ILE A 67 -11.29 4.69 10.76
CA ILE A 67 -9.86 4.76 10.99
C ILE A 67 -9.48 6.18 11.42
N PHE A 68 -8.68 6.27 12.49
CA PHE A 68 -8.07 7.50 12.97
C PHE A 68 -6.55 7.35 12.86
N ILE A 69 -5.90 8.19 12.06
CA ILE A 69 -4.45 8.15 11.82
C ILE A 69 -3.82 9.48 12.23
N ILE A 70 -2.82 9.42 13.10
CA ILE A 70 -2.06 10.58 13.53
C ILE A 70 -0.61 10.37 13.11
N GLY A 71 -0.05 11.31 12.34
CA GLY A 71 1.30 11.12 11.80
C GLY A 71 1.87 12.32 11.07
N GLN A 72 2.98 12.08 10.38
CA GLN A 72 3.59 13.04 9.46
C GLN A 72 3.33 12.59 8.03
N MET A 73 2.67 13.45 7.27
CA MET A 73 2.24 13.23 5.90
C MET A 73 3.25 13.80 4.90
N GLU A 74 3.45 13.07 3.82
CA GLU A 74 4.22 13.48 2.65
C GLU A 74 3.55 12.96 1.38
N ILE A 75 3.60 13.74 0.31
CA ILE A 75 3.14 13.32 -1.02
C ILE A 75 4.38 13.03 -1.86
N ILE A 76 4.50 11.80 -2.35
CA ILE A 76 5.64 11.34 -3.16
C ILE A 76 5.06 10.65 -4.38
N ASP A 77 5.38 11.15 -5.58
CA ASP A 77 4.89 10.60 -6.86
C ASP A 77 3.36 10.35 -6.84
N ASN A 78 2.60 11.38 -6.45
CA ASN A 78 1.15 11.38 -6.29
C ASN A 78 0.57 10.37 -5.28
N ASN A 79 1.43 9.72 -4.49
CA ASN A 79 1.01 8.84 -3.40
C ASN A 79 1.04 9.55 -2.06
N LEU A 80 -0.01 9.37 -1.26
CA LEU A 80 -0.11 9.92 0.08
C LEU A 80 0.53 8.98 1.10
N TYR A 81 1.68 9.35 1.63
CA TYR A 81 2.36 8.60 2.69
C TYR A 81 2.12 9.25 4.05
N ILE A 82 1.88 8.42 5.07
CA ILE A 82 1.82 8.87 6.47
C ILE A 82 2.80 8.04 7.29
N ASN A 83 3.86 8.66 7.79
CA ASN A 83 4.68 8.09 8.85
C ASN A 83 3.90 8.20 10.16
N THR A 84 3.41 7.06 10.65
CA THR A 84 2.34 7.06 11.65
C THR A 84 2.89 7.05 13.07
N LYS A 85 2.45 8.03 13.87
CA LYS A 85 2.69 8.06 15.31
C LYS A 85 1.66 7.23 16.06
N ASN A 86 0.40 7.30 15.64
CA ASN A 86 -0.69 6.52 16.22
C ASN A 86 -1.75 6.17 15.18
N ILE A 87 -2.36 5.00 15.33
CA ILE A 87 -3.51 4.57 14.54
C ILE A 87 -4.49 3.86 15.45
N SER A 88 -5.77 4.11 15.24
CA SER A 88 -6.85 3.38 15.89
C SER A 88 -7.99 3.13 14.92
N CYS A 89 -8.75 2.07 15.19
CA CYS A 89 -9.88 1.65 14.39
C CYS A 89 -11.07 1.39 15.31
N ILE A 90 -12.27 1.82 14.90
CA ILE A 90 -13.53 1.52 15.59
C ILE A 90 -14.49 0.95 14.56
N ASN A 91 -15.00 -0.25 14.83
CA ASN A 91 -15.99 -0.89 13.97
C ASN A 91 -17.40 -0.44 14.41
N THR A 92 -18.23 -0.01 13.48
CA THR A 92 -19.59 0.50 13.73
C THR A 92 -20.59 -0.63 13.98
N ASN A 93 -20.34 -1.82 13.43
CA ASN A 93 -21.26 -2.96 13.47
C ASN A 93 -20.97 -3.96 14.59
N SER A 94 -19.94 -3.72 15.42
CA SER A 94 -19.60 -4.64 16.49
C SER A 94 -20.54 -4.46 17.68
N ASN A 95 -21.54 -5.34 17.80
CA ASN A 95 -22.22 -5.65 19.07
C ASN A 95 -21.26 -6.23 20.13
N LYS A 96 -19.98 -6.43 19.77
CA LYS A 96 -18.89 -6.77 20.69
C LYS A 96 -18.23 -5.49 21.19
N LYS A 97 -18.25 -5.33 22.50
CA LYS A 97 -17.65 -4.23 23.27
C LYS A 97 -16.12 -4.34 23.30
N ASP A 98 -15.48 -4.61 22.16
CA ASP A 98 -14.02 -4.70 22.06
C ASP A 98 -13.47 -3.35 21.59
N SER A 99 -13.68 -2.31 22.40
CA SER A 99 -13.03 -1.02 22.20
C SER A 99 -11.55 -1.15 22.54
N ASN A 100 -10.77 -1.75 21.65
CA ASN A 100 -9.33 -1.86 21.81
C ASN A 100 -8.68 -0.50 21.54
N PHE A 101 -8.77 0.39 22.54
CA PHE A 101 -8.03 1.64 22.59
C PHE A 101 -6.55 1.33 22.86
N TYR A 102 -5.77 1.15 21.80
CA TYR A 102 -4.32 0.98 21.92
C TYR A 102 -3.63 2.33 22.19
N ASN A 103 -3.69 2.81 23.43
CA ASN A 103 -2.93 3.96 23.89
C ASN A 103 -1.49 3.56 24.20
N GLN A 104 -0.64 3.50 23.17
CA GLN A 104 0.81 3.57 23.36
C GLN A 104 1.42 4.59 22.38
N GLN A 105 1.94 5.67 22.95
CA GLN A 105 2.73 6.66 22.24
C GLN A 105 4.05 6.02 21.82
N ALA A 106 4.22 5.72 20.54
CA ALA A 106 5.55 5.53 19.98
C ALA A 106 6.11 6.93 19.67
N SER A 107 6.96 7.45 20.56
CA SER A 107 7.78 8.62 20.25
C SER A 107 9.00 8.16 19.45
N VAL A 108 8.87 8.11 18.13
CA VAL A 108 10.04 7.98 17.26
C VAL A 108 10.28 9.33 16.60
N SER A 109 11.24 10.07 17.15
CA SER A 109 11.79 11.27 16.51
C SER A 109 12.72 10.80 15.40
N VAL A 110 12.28 10.90 14.15
CA VAL A 110 13.15 10.73 12.99
C VAL A 110 12.88 11.86 12.02
N LYS A 111 13.93 12.37 11.38
CA LYS A 111 13.82 13.25 10.22
C LYS A 111 13.04 12.50 9.12
N SER A 112 11.72 12.69 9.07
CA SER A 112 10.81 11.81 8.31
C SER A 112 10.97 11.87 6.80
N HIS A 113 11.44 13.00 6.25
CA HIS A 113 11.52 13.21 4.81
C HIS A 113 12.47 12.22 4.10
N SER A 114 13.64 11.95 4.68
CA SER A 114 14.57 10.98 4.09
C SER A 114 14.04 9.54 4.16
N LYS A 115 13.17 9.25 5.14
CA LYS A 115 12.68 7.89 5.40
C LYS A 115 11.49 7.50 4.53
N LEU A 116 10.51 8.38 4.32
CA LEU A 116 9.37 8.05 3.44
C LEU A 116 9.81 7.94 1.97
N LEU A 117 10.75 8.78 1.54
CA LEU A 117 11.32 8.70 0.20
C LEU A 117 12.13 7.41 -0.02
N SER A 118 12.93 6.96 0.95
CA SER A 118 13.65 5.68 0.84
C SER A 118 12.68 4.50 0.78
N ILE A 119 11.60 4.56 1.57
CA ILE A 119 10.53 3.57 1.53
C ILE A 119 9.87 3.53 0.14
N HIS A 120 9.50 4.68 -0.43
CA HIS A 120 8.91 4.74 -1.77
C HIS A 120 9.81 4.06 -2.82
N LYS A 121 11.11 4.40 -2.83
CA LYS A 121 12.09 3.78 -3.73
C LYS A 121 12.17 2.26 -3.58
N SER A 122 12.23 1.75 -2.35
CA SER A 122 12.26 0.30 -2.11
C SER A 122 11.00 -0.44 -2.58
N ILE A 123 9.84 0.20 -2.52
CA ILE A 123 8.58 -0.36 -3.05
C ILE A 123 8.63 -0.39 -4.58
N ALA A 124 9.13 0.66 -5.22
CA ALA A 124 9.27 0.71 -6.68
C ALA A 124 10.26 -0.34 -7.21
N GLU A 125 11.39 -0.53 -6.52
CA GLU A 125 12.41 -1.53 -6.86
C GLU A 125 11.86 -2.96 -6.77
N THR A 126 11.14 -3.29 -5.70
CA THR A 126 10.50 -4.61 -5.52
C THR A 126 9.36 -4.85 -6.52
N SER A 127 8.68 -3.80 -6.98
CA SER A 127 7.64 -3.87 -8.02
C SER A 127 8.22 -4.08 -9.43
N GLY A 128 9.37 -3.45 -9.75
CA GLY A 128 10.07 -3.62 -11.02
C GLY A 128 10.64 -5.03 -11.24
N GLU A 129 11.16 -5.67 -10.18
CA GLU A 129 11.63 -7.07 -10.26
C GLU A 129 10.51 -8.08 -10.50
N SER A 130 9.30 -7.81 -9.99
CA SER A 130 8.11 -8.63 -10.25
C SER A 130 7.71 -8.63 -11.73
N SER A 131 7.74 -7.44 -12.37
CA SER A 131 7.34 -7.28 -13.77
C SER A 131 8.33 -7.94 -14.76
N GLN A 132 9.63 -7.95 -14.45
CA GLN A 132 10.63 -8.64 -15.28
C GLN A 132 10.56 -10.17 -15.15
N LYS A 133 10.07 -10.70 -14.02
CA LYS A 133 9.88 -12.15 -13.84
C LYS A 133 8.72 -12.70 -14.67
N THR A 134 7.66 -11.92 -14.89
CA THR A 134 6.52 -12.34 -15.70
C THR A 134 6.86 -12.42 -17.19
N LEU A 135 7.72 -11.53 -17.70
CA LEU A 135 8.16 -11.57 -19.10
C LEU A 135 9.18 -12.67 -19.41
N LYS A 136 9.96 -13.13 -18.42
CA LYS A 136 10.88 -14.27 -18.61
C LYS A 136 10.21 -15.65 -18.57
N LEU A 137 8.96 -15.74 -18.10
CA LEU A 137 8.27 -17.03 -17.97
C LEU A 137 7.48 -17.47 -19.21
N LEU A 138 7.46 -16.65 -20.27
CA LEU A 138 6.65 -16.86 -21.48
C LEU A 138 7.45 -17.25 -22.73
N ILE A 139 8.70 -17.66 -22.57
CA ILE A 139 9.45 -18.31 -23.65
C ILE A 139 9.59 -19.81 -23.31
N PRO A 140 8.75 -20.70 -23.86
CA PRO A 140 9.08 -22.10 -23.92
C PRO A 140 10.25 -22.26 -24.90
N ASN A 141 11.37 -22.78 -24.39
CA ASN A 141 12.43 -23.33 -25.23
C ASN A 141 11.88 -24.58 -25.92
N GLU A 142 11.73 -24.54 -27.24
CA GLU A 142 11.91 -25.72 -28.08
C GLU A 142 12.94 -25.38 -29.16
N SER A 143 13.97 -26.21 -29.21
CA SER A 143 15.16 -26.09 -30.04
C SER A 143 14.94 -26.69 -31.42
N VAL A 144 15.35 -25.90 -32.43
CA VAL A 144 16.06 -26.27 -33.68
C VAL A 144 15.50 -27.45 -34.49
N ASP A 145 14.99 -27.14 -35.68
CA ASP A 145 15.42 -27.83 -36.91
C ASP A 145 15.43 -26.85 -38.10
N GLU A 146 16.56 -26.90 -38.79
CA GLU A 146 16.95 -26.10 -39.94
C GLU A 146 16.41 -26.76 -41.23
N ILE A 147 15.51 -26.10 -41.97
CA ILE A 147 15.25 -26.44 -43.38
C ILE A 147 15.09 -25.15 -44.19
N LEU A 148 15.99 -25.00 -45.17
CA LEU A 148 15.97 -24.01 -46.25
C LEU A 148 14.66 -24.00 -47.04
N SER A 149 14.23 -22.83 -47.51
CA SER A 149 13.94 -22.56 -48.94
C SER A 149 13.02 -21.36 -49.12
N ASP A 150 13.55 -20.38 -49.85
CA ASP A 150 12.93 -19.42 -50.77
C ASP A 150 11.40 -19.27 -50.88
N SER A 151 11.01 -17.98 -50.95
CA SER A 151 9.94 -17.40 -51.79
C SER A 151 8.49 -17.71 -51.43
N TYR A 152 7.66 -16.67 -51.28
CA TYR A 152 6.62 -16.27 -52.25
C TYR A 152 5.83 -15.05 -51.73
N TRP A 153 5.42 -14.23 -52.69
CA TRP A 153 4.87 -12.89 -52.58
C TRP A 153 3.42 -12.77 -52.02
N GLN A 154 3.13 -11.58 -51.49
CA GLN A 154 1.95 -10.71 -51.65
C GLN A 154 0.49 -11.24 -51.53
N THR A 155 -0.36 -10.23 -51.27
CA THR A 155 -1.82 -10.12 -51.51
C THR A 155 -2.70 -10.72 -50.40
N LEU A 156 -3.74 -10.06 -49.84
CA LEU A 156 -4.72 -9.14 -50.41
C LEU A 156 -5.23 -8.12 -49.36
N ALA A 157 -5.41 -6.89 -49.83
CA ALA A 157 -6.44 -5.98 -49.35
C ALA A 157 -7.78 -6.36 -50.01
N HIS A 158 -8.88 -6.22 -49.25
CA HIS A 158 -10.19 -5.89 -49.79
C HIS A 158 -10.96 -5.05 -48.78
#